data_AF-A0A8H6C012-F1
#
_entry.id   AF-A0A8H6C012-F1
#
_cell.length_a   1.000
_cell.length_b   1.000
_cell.length_c   1.000
_cell.angle_alpha   90.00
_cell.angle_beta   90.00
_cell.angle_gamma   90.00
#
_symmetry.space_group_name_H-M   'P 1'
#
loop_
_entity.id
_entity.type
_entity.pdbx_description
1 polymer ?
#
loop_
_entity_poly.entity_id
_entity_poly.type
_entity_poly.pdbx_seq_one_letter_code
_entity_poly.pdbx_strand_id
1 'polypeptide(L)'
;MDTIHLALTHRSFREVCKAKLLENICVYYEDPRTNLIPKNWYISEYTNYTFVNGLNFEKLYFKVFKHVKHLFFRNVVYKTGSIVLHNLGEQSNCSITFGAVMKPEFLWWLLAYQNRIKPANLILFYKKDFELNNYPLGIIKELSLDFTFLAHVNRSQNLQSPEPVDILDLHVHYNFCPADIFGSFNLNKIKKLRVFYWWKTRSFPSLVYNADKLTSLESLDVTFSEEELVPFVRSLRKNSLIEIGVPESLKSFETIYPALFHHKDSLKVIFENKDYYRIISYTDQEISFDTSFNVDLDLTEFPKLEYVVRNGGVKLVDRSGPSPQFVPVEYYSKNTPSY
;
A
#
# COMPACT_ATOMS: atom_id res chain seq x y z
N MET A 1 27.70 9.48 -19.97
CA MET A 1 27.79 8.04 -19.67
C MET A 1 26.72 7.75 -18.63
N ASP A 2 25.61 7.14 -19.00
CA ASP A 2 24.49 6.92 -18.09
C ASP A 2 24.65 5.61 -17.27
N THR A 3 23.92 5.52 -16.16
CA THR A 3 23.94 4.36 -15.23
C THR A 3 23.61 3.04 -15.94
N ILE A 4 22.76 3.08 -16.97
CA ILE A 4 22.35 1.89 -17.74
C ILE A 4 23.52 1.39 -18.58
N HIS A 5 24.20 2.28 -19.28
CA HIS A 5 25.39 2.01 -20.07
C HIS A 5 26.52 1.47 -19.19
N LEU A 6 26.70 2.02 -17.99
CA LEU A 6 27.67 1.50 -17.02
C LEU A 6 27.29 0.09 -16.53
N ALA A 7 26.00 -0.17 -16.27
CA ALA A 7 25.49 -1.48 -15.87
C ALA A 7 25.60 -2.55 -16.96
N LEU A 8 25.56 -2.14 -18.23
CA LEU A 8 25.71 -3.05 -19.36
C LEU A 8 27.18 -3.33 -19.71
N THR A 9 28.08 -2.36 -19.52
CA THR A 9 29.47 -2.44 -19.98
C THR A 9 30.46 -2.87 -18.89
N HIS A 10 30.17 -2.58 -17.61
CA HIS A 10 31.12 -2.83 -16.51
C HIS A 10 30.65 -3.96 -15.59
N ARG A 11 31.30 -5.13 -15.66
CA ARG A 11 30.91 -6.36 -14.93
C ARG A 11 30.73 -6.15 -13.43
N SER A 12 31.66 -5.49 -12.76
CA SER A 12 31.57 -5.28 -11.31
C SER A 12 30.40 -4.37 -10.93
N PHE A 13 30.10 -3.37 -11.77
CA PHE A 13 28.98 -2.46 -11.55
C PHE A 13 27.65 -3.17 -11.79
N ARG A 14 27.58 -4.01 -12.84
CA ARG A 14 26.44 -4.89 -13.12
C ARG A 14 26.08 -5.77 -11.93
N GLU A 15 27.06 -6.40 -11.30
CA GLU A 15 26.81 -7.27 -10.14
C GLU A 15 26.33 -6.48 -8.91
N VAL A 16 26.84 -5.26 -8.70
CA VAL A 16 26.33 -4.35 -7.66
C VAL A 16 24.88 -3.94 -7.93
N CYS A 17 24.55 -3.56 -9.17
CA CYS A 17 23.18 -3.23 -9.56
C CYS A 17 22.23 -4.42 -9.38
N LYS A 18 22.64 -5.62 -9.78
CA LYS A 18 21.85 -6.85 -9.56
C LYS A 18 21.61 -7.10 -8.07
N ALA A 19 22.66 -7.03 -7.25
CA ALA A 19 22.53 -7.20 -5.81
C ALA A 19 21.56 -6.16 -5.23
N LYS A 20 21.66 -4.90 -5.67
CA LYS A 20 20.80 -3.80 -5.21
C LYS A 20 19.33 -4.00 -5.58
N LEU A 21 19.04 -4.44 -6.80
CA LEU A 21 17.68 -4.78 -7.24
C LEU A 21 17.09 -5.94 -6.44
N LEU A 22 17.93 -6.87 -5.98
CA LEU A 22 17.50 -8.05 -5.23
C LEU A 22 17.35 -7.80 -3.71
N GLU A 23 17.69 -6.61 -3.20
CA GLU A 23 17.58 -6.30 -1.77
C GLU A 23 16.13 -6.31 -1.29
N ASN A 24 15.21 -5.83 -2.13
CA ASN A 24 13.83 -5.65 -1.77
C ASN A 24 12.97 -6.29 -2.85
N ILE A 25 12.21 -7.33 -2.52
CA ILE A 25 11.41 -8.07 -3.49
C ILE A 25 9.93 -8.00 -3.10
N CYS A 26 9.09 -7.58 -4.05
CA CYS A 26 7.64 -7.67 -3.96
C CYS A 26 7.18 -8.91 -4.74
N VAL A 27 6.54 -9.85 -4.07
CA VAL A 27 6.01 -11.08 -4.68
C VAL A 27 4.50 -10.94 -4.86
N TYR A 28 4.04 -11.14 -6.10
CA TYR A 28 2.61 -11.10 -6.45
C TYR A 28 2.18 -12.40 -7.16
N TYR A 29 0.93 -12.82 -6.97
CA TYR A 29 0.41 -14.08 -7.54
C TYR A 29 -0.63 -13.87 -8.67
N GLU A 30 -0.68 -12.66 -9.25
CA GLU A 30 -1.66 -12.23 -10.26
C GLU A 30 -1.34 -12.72 -11.70
N ASP A 31 -2.34 -12.63 -12.59
CA ASP A 31 -2.25 -13.01 -14.02
C ASP A 31 -1.15 -12.19 -14.74
N PRO A 32 -0.20 -12.83 -15.43
CA PRO A 32 0.83 -12.13 -16.20
C PRO A 32 0.29 -11.19 -17.30
N ARG A 33 -0.99 -11.29 -17.71
CA ARG A 33 -1.63 -10.44 -18.73
C ARG A 33 -1.95 -9.02 -18.26
N THR A 34 -2.04 -8.77 -16.96
CA THR A 34 -2.32 -7.43 -16.38
C THR A 34 -1.06 -6.66 -16.02
N ASN A 35 0.13 -7.26 -16.21
CA ASN A 35 1.41 -6.68 -15.80
C ASN A 35 2.02 -5.79 -16.90
N LEU A 36 1.48 -4.59 -17.07
CA LEU A 36 2.22 -3.52 -17.73
C LEU A 36 3.26 -2.98 -16.74
N ILE A 37 4.54 -3.18 -17.04
CA ILE A 37 5.63 -2.58 -16.26
C ILE A 37 5.92 -1.22 -16.88
N PRO A 38 5.73 -0.13 -16.13
CA PRO A 38 6.25 1.18 -16.50
C PRO A 38 7.68 1.20 -17.05
N LYS A 39 7.92 1.90 -18.15
CA LYS A 39 9.28 2.32 -18.53
C LYS A 39 9.70 3.48 -17.62
N ASN A 40 10.93 3.43 -17.10
CA ASN A 40 11.60 4.54 -16.40
C ASN A 40 10.86 5.11 -15.16
N TRP A 41 10.12 4.28 -14.43
CA TRP A 41 9.23 4.78 -13.38
C TRP A 41 9.67 4.42 -11.97
N TYR A 42 9.55 5.43 -11.12
CA TYR A 42 9.88 5.46 -9.72
C TYR A 42 8.66 5.89 -8.82
N ILE A 43 7.61 5.06 -8.64
CA ILE A 43 6.61 5.21 -7.53
C ILE A 43 7.19 4.61 -6.25
N SER A 44 6.93 5.13 -5.05
CA SER A 44 7.36 4.51 -3.76
C SER A 44 7.19 2.98 -3.65
N GLU A 45 6.11 2.41 -4.21
CA GLU A 45 5.88 0.96 -4.23
C GLU A 45 6.79 0.23 -5.23
N TYR A 46 7.08 0.83 -6.41
CA TYR A 46 7.87 0.27 -7.51
C TYR A 46 9.35 0.72 -7.55
N THR A 47 9.73 1.73 -6.77
CA THR A 47 11.12 2.20 -6.57
C THR A 47 11.85 1.35 -5.56
N ASN A 48 11.12 0.95 -4.53
CA ASN A 48 11.70 0.33 -3.36
C ASN A 48 11.73 -1.18 -3.49
N TYR A 49 10.98 -1.79 -4.41
CA TYR A 49 10.87 -3.23 -4.57
C TYR A 49 11.01 -3.68 -6.03
N THR A 50 11.71 -4.79 -6.24
CA THR A 50 11.67 -5.55 -7.49
C THR A 50 10.45 -6.45 -7.49
N PHE A 51 9.58 -6.29 -8.49
CA PHE A 51 8.34 -7.06 -8.62
C PHE A 51 8.58 -8.40 -9.31
N VAL A 52 8.18 -9.49 -8.65
CA VAL A 52 8.37 -10.85 -9.14
C VAL A 52 7.06 -11.62 -8.98
N ASN A 53 6.56 -12.20 -10.08
CA ASN A 53 5.43 -13.13 -10.02
C ASN A 53 5.81 -14.35 -9.16
N GLY A 54 4.90 -14.85 -8.33
CA GLY A 54 5.12 -15.96 -7.41
C GLY A 54 5.72 -17.22 -8.05
N LEU A 55 5.30 -17.55 -9.29
CA LEU A 55 5.86 -18.68 -10.05
C LEU A 55 7.33 -18.46 -10.43
N ASN A 56 7.71 -17.22 -10.75
CA ASN A 56 9.09 -16.85 -11.06
C ASN A 56 9.91 -16.69 -9.78
N PHE A 57 9.28 -16.22 -8.70
CA PHE A 57 9.92 -16.11 -7.40
C PHE A 57 10.39 -17.48 -6.91
N GLU A 58 9.53 -18.51 -7.02
CA GLU A 58 9.91 -19.90 -6.70
C GLU A 58 11.16 -20.38 -7.45
N LYS A 59 11.35 -19.95 -8.71
CA LYS A 59 12.52 -20.29 -9.53
C LYS A 59 13.77 -19.48 -9.17
N LEU A 60 13.58 -18.21 -8.82
CA LEU A 60 14.66 -17.27 -8.47
C LEU A 60 15.18 -17.49 -7.07
N TYR A 61 14.29 -17.92 -6.17
CA TYR A 61 14.46 -18.00 -4.72
C TYR A 61 15.84 -18.54 -4.31
N PHE A 62 16.20 -19.76 -4.72
CA PHE A 62 17.47 -20.39 -4.34
C PHE A 62 18.74 -19.65 -4.79
N LYS A 63 18.64 -18.79 -5.81
CA LYS A 63 19.79 -18.10 -6.40
C LYS A 63 20.01 -16.70 -5.85
N VAL A 64 18.94 -16.05 -5.39
CA VAL A 64 18.96 -14.62 -5.04
C VAL A 64 18.85 -14.35 -3.55
N PHE A 65 18.47 -15.35 -2.75
CA PHE A 65 18.05 -15.15 -1.37
C PHE A 65 19.11 -14.51 -0.46
N LYS A 66 20.40 -14.77 -0.70
CA LYS A 66 21.52 -14.16 0.03
C LYS A 66 21.59 -12.63 -0.04
N HIS A 67 20.91 -12.02 -1.00
CA HIS A 67 20.87 -10.57 -1.19
C HIS A 67 19.58 -9.93 -0.67
N VAL A 68 18.57 -10.72 -0.33
CA VAL A 68 17.25 -10.23 0.06
C VAL A 68 17.31 -9.72 1.50
N LYS A 69 16.99 -8.44 1.67
CA LYS A 69 16.82 -7.75 2.96
C LYS A 69 15.35 -7.65 3.34
N HIS A 70 14.50 -7.32 2.36
CA HIS A 70 13.07 -7.12 2.57
C HIS A 70 12.27 -7.93 1.55
N LEU A 71 11.34 -8.74 2.03
CA LEU A 71 10.42 -9.48 1.19
C LEU A 71 8.98 -9.11 1.53
N PHE A 72 8.29 -8.55 0.55
CA PHE A 72 6.88 -8.18 0.67
C PHE A 72 6.04 -9.14 -0.17
N PHE A 73 5.15 -9.90 0.46
CA PHE A 73 4.14 -10.66 -0.27
C PHE A 73 2.89 -9.81 -0.43
N ARG A 74 2.60 -9.36 -1.66
CA ARG A 74 1.43 -8.55 -1.98
C ARG A 74 0.13 -9.23 -1.54
N ASN A 75 0.02 -10.53 -1.85
CA ASN A 75 -1.10 -11.37 -1.49
C ASN A 75 -0.62 -12.59 -0.70
N VAL A 76 -1.25 -12.84 0.43
CA VAL A 76 -1.02 -14.02 1.26
C VAL A 76 -1.97 -15.12 0.82
N VAL A 77 -1.40 -16.14 0.17
CA VAL A 77 -2.09 -17.35 -0.26
C VAL A 77 -1.50 -18.57 0.43
N TYR A 78 -2.17 -19.72 0.34
CA TYR A 78 -1.64 -20.98 0.88
C TYR A 78 -0.20 -21.27 0.40
N LYS A 79 0.08 -21.02 -0.88
CA LYS A 79 1.40 -21.23 -1.49
C LYS A 79 2.51 -20.36 -0.87
N THR A 80 2.17 -19.15 -0.41
CA THR A 80 3.09 -18.27 0.33
C THR A 80 3.61 -18.97 1.59
N GLY A 81 2.72 -19.66 2.30
CA GLY A 81 3.05 -20.37 3.54
C GLY A 81 4.06 -21.49 3.35
N SER A 82 3.92 -22.27 2.28
CA SER A 82 4.89 -23.30 1.94
C SER A 82 6.29 -22.70 1.71
N ILE A 83 6.39 -21.54 1.06
CA ILE A 83 7.68 -20.87 0.81
C ILE A 83 8.27 -20.36 2.13
N VAL A 84 7.45 -19.69 2.95
CA VAL A 84 7.89 -19.09 4.22
C VAL A 84 8.30 -20.15 5.24
N LEU A 85 7.45 -21.16 5.47
CA LEU A 85 7.67 -22.18 6.48
C LEU A 85 8.82 -23.13 6.12
N HIS A 86 8.91 -23.58 4.86
CA HIS A 86 9.93 -24.58 4.50
C HIS A 86 11.33 -23.98 4.34
N ASN A 87 11.46 -22.71 4.00
CA ASN A 87 12.75 -22.22 3.49
C ASN A 87 13.20 -20.84 4.00
N LEU A 88 12.31 -20.01 4.54
CA LEU A 88 12.64 -18.65 5.01
C LEU A 88 12.86 -18.57 6.53
N GLY A 89 12.21 -19.45 7.30
CA GLY A 89 12.32 -19.47 8.76
C GLY A 89 13.72 -19.84 9.29
N GLU A 90 14.65 -20.24 8.43
CA GLU A 90 16.02 -20.64 8.80
C GLU A 90 17.08 -19.57 8.50
N GLN A 91 16.77 -18.53 7.72
CA GLN A 91 17.74 -17.50 7.36
C GLN A 91 17.38 -16.14 8.00
N SER A 92 18.27 -15.66 8.88
CA SER A 92 17.96 -14.71 9.96
C SER A 92 17.85 -13.23 9.58
N ASN A 93 18.22 -12.83 8.36
CA ASN A 93 18.45 -11.40 8.05
C ASN A 93 17.42 -10.78 7.08
N CYS A 94 16.45 -11.55 6.60
CA CYS A 94 15.40 -11.06 5.72
C CYS A 94 14.16 -10.69 6.54
N SER A 95 13.72 -9.43 6.51
CA SER A 95 12.42 -9.05 7.07
C SER A 95 11.32 -9.44 6.08
N ILE A 96 10.24 -10.04 6.58
CA ILE A 96 9.09 -10.41 5.77
C ILE A 96 7.89 -9.58 6.19
N THR A 97 7.28 -8.92 5.22
CA THR A 97 6.03 -8.17 5.36
C THR A 97 4.99 -8.77 4.43
N PHE A 98 3.71 -8.61 4.77
CA PHE A 98 2.64 -9.05 3.89
C PHE A 98 1.58 -7.97 3.72
N GLY A 99 0.92 -7.99 2.57
CA GLY A 99 -0.12 -7.04 2.18
C GLY A 99 -1.50 -7.53 2.61
N ALA A 100 -2.23 -8.14 1.67
CA ALA A 100 -3.60 -8.60 1.87
C ALA A 100 -3.73 -10.12 1.99
N VAL A 101 -4.74 -10.59 2.72
CA VAL A 101 -5.08 -12.00 2.88
C VAL A 101 -6.20 -12.38 1.89
N MET A 102 -5.97 -13.43 1.10
CA MET A 102 -6.93 -13.83 0.05
C MET A 102 -7.96 -14.88 0.50
N LYS A 103 -7.52 -15.84 1.33
CA LYS A 103 -8.35 -16.95 1.84
C LYS A 103 -7.94 -17.29 3.27
N PRO A 104 -8.46 -16.57 4.28
CA PRO A 104 -8.06 -16.68 5.68
C PRO A 104 -8.07 -18.11 6.22
N GLU A 105 -9.02 -18.93 5.75
CA GLU A 105 -9.26 -20.30 6.19
C GLU A 105 -8.07 -21.25 5.95
N PHE A 106 -7.09 -20.88 5.12
CA PHE A 106 -5.91 -21.68 4.82
C PHE A 106 -4.59 -21.13 5.40
N LEU A 107 -4.64 -20.11 6.27
CA LEU A 107 -3.46 -19.35 6.68
C LEU A 107 -2.96 -19.63 8.11
N TRP A 108 -3.22 -20.82 8.65
CA TRP A 108 -2.71 -21.24 9.97
C TRP A 108 -1.18 -21.08 10.12
N TRP A 109 -0.44 -21.18 9.02
CA TRP A 109 1.00 -20.97 8.98
C TRP A 109 1.42 -19.53 9.29
N LEU A 110 0.62 -18.53 8.91
CA LEU A 110 0.95 -17.12 9.11
C LEU A 110 0.94 -16.79 10.60
N LEU A 111 -0.05 -17.32 11.31
CA LEU A 111 -0.12 -17.26 12.76
C LEU A 111 1.11 -17.90 13.42
N ALA A 112 1.47 -19.11 13.00
CA ALA A 112 2.64 -19.80 13.54
C ALA A 112 3.93 -19.00 13.28
N TYR A 113 4.06 -18.41 12.09
CA TYR A 113 5.18 -17.55 11.73
C TYR A 113 5.25 -16.27 12.58
N GLN A 114 4.13 -15.53 12.69
CA GLN A 114 4.07 -14.28 13.46
C GLN A 114 4.34 -14.53 14.96
N ASN A 115 3.85 -15.64 15.53
CA ASN A 115 4.15 -16.04 16.90
C ASN A 115 5.66 -16.35 17.11
N ARG A 116 6.30 -16.96 16.11
CA ARG A 116 7.72 -17.33 16.17
C ARG A 116 8.63 -16.11 16.03
N ILE A 117 8.36 -15.24 15.06
CA ILE A 117 9.25 -14.14 14.68
C ILE A 117 8.93 -12.84 15.43
N LYS A 118 7.69 -12.68 15.93
CA LYS A 118 7.19 -11.45 16.57
C LYS A 118 7.51 -10.19 15.73
N PRO A 119 7.04 -10.12 14.46
CA PRO A 119 7.38 -9.04 13.54
C PRO A 119 6.80 -7.69 13.97
N ALA A 120 7.40 -6.60 13.49
CA ALA A 120 6.89 -5.23 13.68
C ALA A 120 5.67 -4.90 12.80
N ASN A 121 5.39 -5.72 11.78
CA ASN A 121 4.17 -5.68 10.99
C ASN A 121 3.32 -6.90 11.35
N LEU A 122 2.13 -6.66 11.91
CA LEU A 122 1.20 -7.69 12.35
C LEU A 122 -0.05 -7.70 11.46
N ILE A 123 -0.40 -8.89 10.98
CA ILE A 123 -1.62 -9.13 10.22
C ILE A 123 -2.57 -9.98 11.04
N LEU A 124 -3.77 -9.44 11.27
CA LEU A 124 -4.84 -10.11 11.99
C LEU A 124 -5.92 -10.56 11.01
N PHE A 125 -6.17 -11.87 10.98
CA PHE A 125 -7.20 -12.54 10.19
C PHE A 125 -7.98 -13.52 11.08
N TYR A 126 -9.15 -14.01 10.64
CA TYR A 126 -10.00 -14.88 11.47
C TYR A 126 -9.24 -16.08 12.07
N LYS A 127 -9.22 -16.12 13.39
CA LYS A 127 -9.25 -17.37 14.16
C LYS A 127 -10.09 -17.10 15.39
N LYS A 128 -11.03 -18.01 15.67
CA LYS A 128 -12.06 -17.90 16.73
C LYS A 128 -11.50 -17.58 18.13
N ASP A 129 -10.20 -17.78 18.36
CA ASP A 129 -9.52 -17.68 19.66
C ASP A 129 -8.21 -16.86 19.61
N PHE A 130 -8.10 -15.86 18.72
CA PHE A 130 -6.87 -15.05 18.65
C PHE A 130 -6.89 -13.85 19.61
N GLU A 131 -6.08 -13.91 20.67
CA GLU A 131 -5.88 -12.81 21.62
C GLU A 131 -4.63 -11.99 21.27
N LEU A 132 -4.81 -10.67 21.09
CA LEU A 132 -3.74 -9.66 20.94
C LEU A 132 -2.77 -9.62 22.14
N ASN A 133 -3.21 -10.12 23.30
CA ASN A 133 -2.48 -10.15 24.57
C ASN A 133 -1.13 -10.87 24.49
N ASN A 134 -0.93 -11.73 23.49
CA ASN A 134 0.29 -12.52 23.33
C ASN A 134 1.39 -11.78 22.53
N TYR A 135 1.12 -10.59 22.01
CA TYR A 135 2.08 -9.83 21.21
C TYR A 135 2.63 -8.64 22.01
N PRO A 136 3.95 -8.37 21.92
CA PRO A 136 4.53 -7.18 22.50
C PRO A 136 4.05 -5.94 21.72
N LEU A 137 2.94 -5.35 22.17
CA LEU A 137 2.26 -4.23 21.50
C LEU A 137 3.20 -3.04 21.23
N GLY A 138 4.21 -2.82 22.09
CA GLY A 138 5.23 -1.78 21.87
C GLY A 138 6.20 -2.00 20.71
N ILE A 139 6.18 -3.18 20.06
CA ILE A 139 7.03 -3.50 18.89
C ILE A 139 6.27 -3.31 17.58
N ILE A 140 4.93 -3.40 17.61
CA ILE A 140 4.09 -3.35 16.42
C ILE A 140 4.03 -1.90 15.94
N LYS A 141 4.48 -1.65 14.70
CA LYS A 141 4.40 -0.34 14.05
C LYS A 141 3.40 -0.33 12.91
N GLU A 142 3.14 -1.49 12.32
CA GLU A 142 2.21 -1.66 11.20
C GLU A 142 1.18 -2.73 11.56
N LEU A 143 -0.11 -2.44 11.36
CA LEU A 143 -1.21 -3.34 11.69
C LEU A 143 -2.19 -3.42 10.52
N SER A 144 -2.40 -4.64 10.01
CA SER A 144 -3.44 -4.92 9.03
C SER A 144 -4.56 -5.77 9.63
N LEU A 145 -5.80 -5.32 9.48
CA LEU A 145 -7.02 -5.95 10.02
C LEU A 145 -7.92 -6.42 8.88
N ASP A 146 -8.23 -7.73 8.81
CA ASP A 146 -9.08 -8.30 7.76
C ASP A 146 -10.42 -8.90 8.27
N PHE A 147 -11.49 -8.60 7.52
CA PHE A 147 -12.94 -8.92 7.46
C PHE A 147 -13.67 -9.82 8.48
N THR A 148 -13.04 -10.45 9.46
CA THR A 148 -13.70 -11.50 10.27
C THR A 148 -13.51 -11.34 11.78
N PHE A 149 -12.73 -10.36 12.19
CA PHE A 149 -12.42 -10.08 13.59
C PHE A 149 -13.49 -9.21 14.30
N LEU A 150 -14.11 -8.28 13.57
CA LEU A 150 -14.80 -7.15 14.19
C LEU A 150 -16.25 -7.42 14.65
N ALA A 151 -16.85 -8.54 14.24
CA ALA A 151 -18.15 -8.97 14.77
C ALA A 151 -18.10 -9.49 16.22
N HIS A 152 -16.91 -9.75 16.78
CA HIS A 152 -16.73 -10.26 18.15
C HIS A 152 -15.94 -9.36 19.09
N VAL A 153 -15.18 -8.38 18.60
CA VAL A 153 -14.63 -7.32 19.49
C VAL A 153 -15.76 -6.64 20.25
N ASN A 154 -16.91 -6.39 19.60
CA ASN A 154 -18.10 -5.85 20.27
C ASN A 154 -18.80 -6.81 21.25
N ARG A 155 -18.55 -8.12 21.18
CA ARG A 155 -19.07 -9.09 22.17
C ARG A 155 -18.09 -9.33 23.31
N SER A 156 -16.83 -8.95 23.11
CA SER A 156 -15.76 -9.11 24.07
C SER A 156 -15.53 -7.75 24.72
N GLN A 157 -16.39 -7.36 25.65
CA GLN A 157 -16.21 -6.20 26.55
C GLN A 157 -14.91 -6.27 27.41
N ASN A 158 -14.00 -7.20 27.11
CA ASN A 158 -12.77 -7.46 27.85
C ASN A 158 -11.48 -7.14 27.04
N LEU A 159 -11.58 -6.53 25.86
CA LEU A 159 -10.42 -5.96 25.14
C LEU A 159 -10.22 -4.48 25.47
N GLN A 160 -10.36 -4.12 26.75
CA GLN A 160 -9.75 -2.90 27.27
C GLN A 160 -8.31 -3.23 27.62
N SER A 161 -7.41 -3.05 26.66
CA SER A 161 -6.12 -2.48 27.08
C SER A 161 -6.48 -1.13 27.74
N PRO A 162 -6.10 -0.88 29.01
CA PRO A 162 -6.42 0.38 29.66
C PRO A 162 -5.76 1.58 28.95
N GLU A 163 -4.78 1.34 28.07
CA GLU A 163 -4.10 2.36 27.28
C GLU A 163 -4.21 2.10 25.77
N PRO A 164 -4.47 3.14 24.95
CA PRO A 164 -4.48 3.04 23.50
C PRO A 164 -3.12 2.57 22.93
N VAL A 165 -3.15 1.74 21.88
CA VAL A 165 -1.93 1.20 21.28
C VAL A 165 -1.33 2.18 20.25
N ASP A 166 -0.01 2.39 20.31
CA ASP A 166 0.75 3.18 19.35
C ASP A 166 0.97 2.38 18.04
N ILE A 167 0.23 2.73 16.98
CA ILE A 167 0.40 2.17 15.62
C ILE A 167 0.75 3.32 14.65
N LEU A 168 1.72 3.11 13.77
CA LEU A 168 2.17 4.11 12.80
C LEU A 168 1.51 3.93 11.42
N ASP A 169 1.31 2.68 10.98
CA ASP A 169 0.61 2.35 9.73
C ASP A 169 -0.57 1.42 10.05
N LEU A 170 -1.79 1.93 9.90
CA LEU A 170 -3.02 1.19 10.18
C LEU A 170 -3.75 0.91 8.86
N HIS A 171 -3.96 -0.37 8.59
CA HIS A 171 -4.67 -0.86 7.42
C HIS A 171 -5.91 -1.66 7.84
N VAL A 172 -7.09 -1.25 7.36
CA VAL A 172 -8.37 -1.85 7.72
C VAL A 172 -9.13 -2.27 6.46
N HIS A 173 -9.35 -3.58 6.29
CA HIS A 173 -10.14 -4.17 5.20
C HIS A 173 -11.52 -4.56 5.69
N TYR A 174 -12.58 -4.08 5.04
CA TYR A 174 -13.79 -3.86 5.83
C TYR A 174 -15.17 -3.97 5.13
N ASN A 175 -16.18 -4.60 5.81
CA ASN A 175 -17.58 -4.74 5.33
C ASN A 175 -18.69 -4.28 6.33
N PHE A 176 -18.54 -4.32 7.67
CA PHE A 176 -19.47 -3.68 8.68
C PHE A 176 -18.89 -3.00 10.00
N CYS A 177 -18.45 -1.72 10.07
CA CYS A 177 -17.36 -1.36 11.02
C CYS A 177 -17.94 -1.06 12.38
N PRO A 178 -17.44 -1.65 13.48
CA PRO A 178 -17.87 -1.20 14.80
C PRO A 178 -17.46 0.28 14.92
N ALA A 179 -18.40 1.08 15.40
CA ALA A 179 -18.29 2.55 15.40
C ALA A 179 -17.09 3.07 16.22
N ASP A 180 -16.42 2.22 16.98
CA ASP A 180 -15.43 2.57 18.01
C ASP A 180 -14.04 1.95 17.80
N ILE A 181 -13.73 1.34 16.65
CA ILE A 181 -12.41 0.69 16.41
C ILE A 181 -11.21 1.62 16.69
N PHE A 182 -11.37 2.92 16.43
CA PHE A 182 -10.36 3.94 16.68
C PHE A 182 -10.12 4.23 18.16
N GLY A 183 -11.06 3.89 19.05
CA GLY A 183 -10.91 4.03 20.49
C GLY A 183 -9.78 3.17 21.06
N SER A 184 -9.40 2.10 20.36
CA SER A 184 -8.31 1.19 20.76
C SER A 184 -6.91 1.68 20.38
N PHE A 185 -6.81 2.76 19.60
CA PHE A 185 -5.53 3.23 19.05
C PHE A 185 -5.20 4.66 19.47
N ASN A 186 -3.91 4.93 19.63
CA ASN A 186 -3.42 6.28 19.79
C ASN A 186 -3.38 7.00 18.43
N LEU A 187 -4.49 7.63 18.08
CA LEU A 187 -4.68 8.25 16.76
C LEU A 187 -3.64 9.33 16.42
N ASN A 188 -3.04 9.98 17.43
CA ASN A 188 -2.01 10.99 17.19
C ASN A 188 -0.69 10.39 16.67
N LYS A 189 -0.48 9.07 16.77
CA LYS A 189 0.73 8.40 16.27
C LYS A 189 0.57 7.85 14.86
N ILE A 190 -0.66 7.70 14.39
CA ILE A 190 -0.93 7.13 13.06
C ILE A 190 -0.40 8.10 12.00
N LYS A 191 0.57 7.62 11.22
CA LYS A 191 1.18 8.32 10.08
C LYS A 191 0.55 7.90 8.76
N LYS A 192 0.14 6.64 8.65
CA LYS A 192 -0.50 6.09 7.45
C LYS A 192 -1.80 5.41 7.84
N LEU A 193 -2.88 5.80 7.17
CA LEU A 193 -4.20 5.23 7.39
C LEU A 193 -4.75 4.72 6.06
N ARG A 194 -5.02 3.41 6.00
CA ARG A 194 -5.66 2.77 4.85
C ARG A 194 -6.97 2.13 5.29
N VAL A 195 -8.09 2.48 4.67
CA VAL A 195 -9.39 1.91 5.00
C VAL A 195 -10.17 1.63 3.71
N PHE A 196 -10.43 0.35 3.44
CA PHE A 196 -11.10 -0.11 2.23
C PHE A 196 -12.44 -0.78 2.53
N TYR A 197 -13.45 -0.49 1.71
CA TYR A 197 -14.82 -0.96 1.89
C TYR A 197 -15.43 -1.63 0.64
N TRP A 198 -16.13 -2.75 0.81
CA TRP A 198 -16.70 -3.54 -0.31
C TRP A 198 -17.91 -2.92 -1.01
N TRP A 199 -18.74 -2.13 -0.32
CA TRP A 199 -19.99 -1.61 -0.89
C TRP A 199 -19.94 -0.08 -0.94
N LYS A 200 -19.91 0.55 -2.10
CA LYS A 200 -19.62 2.00 -2.30
C LYS A 200 -20.53 3.04 -1.56
N THR A 201 -21.31 2.67 -0.54
CA THR A 201 -22.45 3.42 -0.02
C THR A 201 -22.50 3.61 1.49
N ARG A 202 -21.49 3.23 2.28
CA ARG A 202 -21.51 3.50 3.73
C ARG A 202 -20.49 4.53 4.14
N SER A 203 -20.99 5.61 4.72
CA SER A 203 -20.18 6.60 5.40
C SER A 203 -19.42 5.97 6.55
N PHE A 204 -18.29 6.59 6.92
CA PHE A 204 -17.50 6.20 8.08
C PHE A 204 -17.47 7.34 9.12
N PRO A 205 -18.61 7.62 9.79
CA PRO A 205 -18.75 8.80 10.65
C PRO A 205 -17.72 8.83 11.77
N SER A 206 -17.36 7.67 12.34
CA SER A 206 -16.39 7.58 13.41
C SER A 206 -15.01 8.10 13.02
N LEU A 207 -14.58 7.91 11.77
CA LEU A 207 -13.33 8.50 11.29
C LEU A 207 -13.45 10.03 11.19
N VAL A 208 -14.56 10.53 10.65
CA VAL A 208 -14.84 11.97 10.54
C VAL A 208 -14.83 12.64 11.92
N TYR A 209 -15.44 12.01 12.93
CA TYR A 209 -15.45 12.54 14.30
C TYR A 209 -14.09 12.53 15.01
N ASN A 210 -13.10 11.80 14.51
CA ASN A 210 -11.77 11.69 15.13
C ASN A 210 -10.66 12.32 14.28
N ALA A 211 -11.01 13.07 13.22
CA ALA A 211 -10.04 13.64 12.30
C ALA A 211 -9.06 14.62 12.98
N ASP A 212 -9.55 15.38 13.97
CA ASP A 212 -8.76 16.29 14.81
C ASP A 212 -7.68 15.57 15.63
N LYS A 213 -7.88 14.28 15.93
CA LYS A 213 -6.92 13.46 16.69
C LYS A 213 -5.81 12.90 15.81
N LEU A 214 -5.97 12.86 14.49
CA LEU A 214 -5.00 12.33 13.51
C LEU A 214 -3.88 13.34 13.19
N THR A 215 -3.21 13.85 14.22
CA THR A 215 -2.28 14.98 14.11
C THR A 215 -0.93 14.67 13.45
N SER A 216 -0.55 13.38 13.36
CA SER A 216 0.68 12.92 12.68
C SER A 216 0.43 12.31 11.31
N LEU A 217 -0.79 12.39 10.77
CA LEU A 217 -1.15 11.72 9.53
C LEU A 217 -0.43 12.34 8.33
N GLU A 218 0.33 11.50 7.62
CA GLU A 218 1.15 11.82 6.45
C GLU A 218 0.61 11.14 5.17
N SER A 219 -0.09 10.00 5.29
CA SER A 219 -0.65 9.26 4.16
C SER A 219 -2.09 8.86 4.46
N LEU A 220 -3.00 9.21 3.56
CA LEU A 220 -4.41 8.87 3.67
C LEU A 220 -4.85 8.05 2.45
N ASP A 221 -5.36 6.85 2.68
CA ASP A 221 -5.90 5.97 1.64
C ASP A 221 -7.25 5.41 2.10
N VAL A 222 -8.29 6.22 2.02
CA VAL A 222 -9.61 5.87 2.56
C VAL A 222 -10.65 6.01 1.46
N THR A 223 -11.52 4.99 1.35
CA THR A 223 -12.64 5.01 0.40
C THR A 223 -13.71 6.00 0.88
N PHE A 224 -13.51 7.27 0.54
CA PHE A 224 -14.48 8.34 0.75
C PHE A 224 -15.32 8.60 -0.51
N SER A 225 -16.53 9.14 -0.31
CA SER A 225 -17.17 9.97 -1.34
C SER A 225 -16.46 11.33 -1.45
N GLU A 226 -16.64 12.06 -2.55
CA GLU A 226 -16.10 13.43 -2.69
C GLU A 226 -16.62 14.36 -1.57
N GLU A 227 -17.89 14.20 -1.20
CA GLU A 227 -18.56 14.98 -0.14
C GLU A 227 -17.96 14.75 1.25
N GLU A 228 -17.44 13.55 1.52
CA GLU A 228 -16.81 13.20 2.79
C GLU A 228 -15.31 13.56 2.80
N LEU A 229 -14.62 13.36 1.67
CA LEU A 229 -13.18 13.59 1.56
C LEU A 229 -12.82 15.04 1.91
N VAL A 230 -13.53 16.00 1.32
CA VAL A 230 -13.19 17.42 1.45
C VAL A 230 -13.25 17.91 2.91
N PRO A 231 -14.38 17.80 3.63
CA PRO A 231 -14.45 18.23 5.03
C PRO A 231 -13.50 17.44 5.93
N PHE A 232 -13.32 16.14 5.70
CA PHE A 232 -12.37 15.33 6.46
C PHE A 232 -10.94 15.83 6.31
N VAL A 233 -10.44 15.92 5.08
CA VAL A 233 -9.05 16.33 4.79
C VAL A 233 -8.78 17.75 5.30
N ARG A 234 -9.74 18.66 5.16
CA ARG A 234 -9.60 20.04 5.65
C ARG A 234 -9.56 20.14 7.18
N SER A 235 -10.10 19.16 7.89
CA SER A 235 -10.03 19.10 9.36
C SER A 235 -8.68 18.58 9.87
N LEU A 236 -7.88 17.96 9.01
CA LEU A 236 -6.52 17.55 9.34
C LEU A 236 -5.61 18.76 9.52
N ARG A 237 -4.47 18.56 10.19
CA ARG A 237 -3.44 19.58 10.32
C ARG A 237 -2.97 20.03 8.94
N LYS A 238 -3.02 21.34 8.68
CA LYS A 238 -2.56 21.95 7.43
C LYS A 238 -1.17 21.46 7.04
N ASN A 239 -1.00 21.10 5.77
CA ASN A 239 0.28 20.59 5.22
C ASN A 239 0.86 19.37 5.98
N SER A 240 0.02 18.52 6.58
CA SER A 240 0.47 17.24 7.14
C SER A 240 0.57 16.12 6.10
N LEU A 241 -0.37 16.05 5.15
CA LEU A 241 -0.42 14.99 4.15
C LEU A 241 0.67 15.13 3.09
N ILE A 242 1.37 14.04 2.87
CA ILE A 242 2.35 13.80 1.81
C ILE A 242 1.70 13.00 0.67
N GLU A 243 0.82 12.06 1.01
CA GLU A 243 0.16 11.17 0.06
C GLU A 243 -1.36 11.16 0.32
N ILE A 244 -2.17 11.25 -0.74
CA ILE A 244 -3.64 11.22 -0.63
C ILE A 244 -4.30 10.33 -1.69
N GLY A 245 -5.16 9.44 -1.22
CA GLY A 245 -6.09 8.64 -1.99
C GLY A 245 -7.34 9.44 -2.36
N VAL A 246 -7.72 9.45 -3.63
CA VAL A 246 -8.93 10.12 -4.14
C VAL A 246 -9.96 9.11 -4.65
N PRO A 247 -11.27 9.42 -4.61
CA PRO A 247 -12.31 8.48 -4.99
C PRO A 247 -12.17 8.02 -6.45
N GLU A 248 -12.40 6.74 -6.73
CA GLU A 248 -12.45 6.21 -8.10
C GLU A 248 -13.49 6.97 -8.96
N SER A 249 -14.59 7.41 -8.35
CA SER A 249 -15.65 8.17 -9.03
C SER A 249 -15.27 9.62 -9.36
N LEU A 250 -14.13 10.14 -8.87
CA LEU A 250 -13.73 11.52 -9.06
C LEU A 250 -13.66 11.84 -10.55
N LYS A 251 -14.35 12.91 -10.99
CA LYS A 251 -14.33 13.32 -12.40
C LYS A 251 -13.33 14.44 -12.70
N SER A 252 -13.10 15.31 -11.74
CA SER A 252 -12.25 16.51 -11.86
C SER A 252 -11.61 16.80 -10.51
N PHE A 253 -10.38 17.30 -10.49
CA PHE A 253 -9.74 17.69 -9.25
C PHE A 253 -10.30 18.99 -8.68
N GLU A 254 -11.04 19.79 -9.47
CA GLU A 254 -11.70 21.01 -9.00
C GLU A 254 -12.62 20.75 -7.81
N THR A 255 -13.34 19.62 -7.81
CA THR A 255 -14.31 19.28 -6.74
C THR A 255 -13.64 19.01 -5.39
N ILE A 256 -12.41 18.50 -5.41
CA ILE A 256 -11.61 18.22 -4.21
C ILE A 256 -10.48 19.22 -4.01
N TYR A 257 -10.36 20.23 -4.87
CA TYR A 257 -9.29 21.21 -4.86
C TYR A 257 -9.13 21.90 -3.49
N PRO A 258 -10.20 22.29 -2.76
CA PRO A 258 -10.06 22.85 -1.41
C PRO A 258 -9.35 21.92 -0.41
N ALA A 259 -9.50 20.61 -0.56
CA ALA A 259 -8.83 19.62 0.26
C ALA A 259 -7.35 19.51 -0.10
N LEU A 260 -7.04 19.46 -1.40
CA LEU A 260 -5.66 19.39 -1.88
C LEU A 260 -4.88 20.66 -1.54
N PHE A 261 -5.48 21.83 -1.75
CA PHE A 261 -4.85 23.12 -1.48
C PHE A 261 -4.50 23.32 0.00
N HIS A 262 -5.26 22.71 0.92
CA HIS A 262 -4.94 22.67 2.35
C HIS A 262 -3.60 21.98 2.66
N HIS A 263 -3.10 21.14 1.75
CA HIS A 263 -1.85 20.40 1.86
C HIS A 263 -0.83 20.71 0.76
N LYS A 264 -1.02 21.82 0.03
CA LYS A 264 -0.24 22.12 -1.18
C LYS A 264 1.29 22.15 -0.98
N ASP A 265 1.75 22.54 0.22
CA ASP A 265 3.19 22.68 0.51
C ASP A 265 3.84 21.36 0.97
N SER A 266 3.05 20.30 1.19
CA SER A 266 3.52 18.98 1.65
C SER A 266 3.23 17.85 0.67
N LEU A 267 2.16 17.98 -0.11
CA LEU A 267 1.65 16.91 -0.96
C LEU A 267 2.62 16.57 -2.08
N LYS A 268 2.99 15.28 -2.15
CA LYS A 268 3.87 14.70 -3.17
C LYS A 268 3.13 13.79 -4.12
N VAL A 269 2.12 13.08 -3.61
CA VAL A 269 1.45 12.01 -4.36
C VAL A 269 -0.05 12.14 -4.23
N ILE A 270 -0.73 12.08 -5.37
CA ILE A 270 -2.17 11.84 -5.43
C ILE A 270 -2.39 10.53 -6.15
N PHE A 271 -3.19 9.64 -5.58
CA PHE A 271 -3.47 8.36 -6.19
C PHE A 271 -4.95 8.02 -6.06
N GLU A 272 -5.48 7.29 -7.01
CA GLU A 272 -6.83 6.77 -6.94
C GLU A 272 -6.90 5.71 -5.85
N ASN A 273 -7.84 5.87 -4.91
CA ASN A 273 -8.23 4.85 -3.96
C ASN A 273 -8.89 3.72 -4.76
N LYS A 274 -8.04 2.84 -5.26
CA LYS A 274 -8.43 1.52 -5.71
C LYS A 274 -8.11 0.58 -4.58
N ASP A 275 -8.99 -0.37 -4.35
CA ASP A 275 -8.62 -1.62 -3.72
C ASP A 275 -7.70 -2.38 -4.70
N TYR A 276 -6.48 -1.85 -4.90
CA TYR A 276 -5.45 -2.36 -5.79
C TYR A 276 -5.11 -3.81 -5.46
N TYR A 277 -5.37 -4.23 -4.23
CA TYR A 277 -5.08 -5.56 -3.73
C TYR A 277 -6.20 -6.56 -4.03
N ARG A 278 -7.45 -6.10 -4.26
CA ARG A 278 -8.60 -7.00 -4.41
C ARG A 278 -9.29 -6.97 -5.77
N ILE A 279 -9.24 -5.87 -6.54
CA ILE A 279 -9.81 -5.86 -7.91
C ILE A 279 -9.15 -6.95 -8.78
N ILE A 280 -7.88 -7.25 -8.54
CA ILE A 280 -7.13 -8.26 -9.30
C ILE A 280 -7.42 -9.70 -8.82
N SER A 281 -8.20 -9.86 -7.75
CA SER A 281 -8.49 -11.16 -7.14
C SER A 281 -9.81 -11.81 -7.56
N TYR A 282 -10.75 -11.06 -8.14
CA TYR A 282 -12.10 -11.57 -8.44
C TYR A 282 -12.64 -11.28 -9.83
N THR A 283 -11.99 -10.44 -10.62
CA THR A 283 -12.45 -10.16 -11.99
C THR A 283 -11.33 -10.40 -13.00
N ASP A 284 -11.62 -11.24 -14.01
CA ASP A 284 -10.88 -11.33 -15.29
C ASP A 284 -11.01 -10.03 -16.12
N GLN A 285 -11.23 -8.88 -15.48
CA GLN A 285 -11.35 -7.61 -16.16
C GLN A 285 -9.95 -7.17 -16.57
N GLU A 286 -9.74 -7.06 -17.87
CA GLU A 286 -8.60 -6.33 -18.43
C GLU A 286 -8.55 -4.95 -17.76
N ILE A 287 -7.51 -4.72 -16.96
CA ILE A 287 -7.21 -3.40 -16.42
C ILE A 287 -6.84 -2.56 -17.64
N SER A 288 -7.79 -1.80 -18.16
CA SER A 288 -7.51 -0.78 -19.16
C SER A 288 -6.78 0.36 -18.45
N PHE A 289 -5.50 0.52 -18.80
CA PHE A 289 -4.70 1.65 -18.36
C PHE A 289 -5.15 2.86 -19.15
N ASP A 290 -5.92 3.75 -18.52
CA ASP A 290 -6.23 5.03 -19.15
C ASP A 290 -5.07 5.99 -18.89
N THR A 291 -4.23 6.20 -19.90
CA THR A 291 -3.14 7.18 -19.85
C THR A 291 -3.61 8.59 -20.24
N SER A 292 -4.88 8.75 -20.61
CA SER A 292 -5.47 10.00 -21.10
C SER A 292 -6.22 10.81 -20.04
N PHE A 293 -6.29 10.32 -18.80
CA PHE A 293 -6.99 11.03 -17.71
C PHE A 293 -6.46 12.47 -17.55
N ASN A 294 -7.36 13.45 -17.48
CA ASN A 294 -6.94 14.84 -17.30
C ASN A 294 -6.61 15.12 -15.82
N VAL A 295 -5.61 15.97 -15.59
CA VAL A 295 -5.29 16.49 -14.26
C VAL A 295 -5.33 18.00 -14.35
N ASP A 296 -6.45 18.56 -13.91
CA ASP A 296 -6.77 19.98 -13.84
C ASP A 296 -6.25 20.60 -12.53
N LEU A 297 -4.93 20.53 -12.33
CA LEU A 297 -4.25 21.14 -11.19
C LEU A 297 -3.17 22.12 -11.67
N ASP A 298 -3.11 23.30 -11.06
CA ASP A 298 -2.01 24.25 -11.27
C ASP A 298 -0.77 23.80 -10.51
N LEU A 299 0.20 23.25 -11.23
CA LEU A 299 1.46 22.74 -10.67
C LEU A 299 2.37 23.82 -10.04
N THR A 300 2.09 25.10 -10.27
CA THR A 300 2.80 26.20 -9.60
C THR A 300 2.35 26.35 -8.15
N GLU A 301 1.12 25.94 -7.82
CA GLU A 301 0.56 26.02 -6.47
C GLU A 301 0.95 24.81 -5.61
N PHE A 302 1.32 23.70 -6.23
CA PHE A 302 1.71 22.45 -5.59
C PHE A 302 3.21 22.17 -5.79
N PRO A 303 4.13 22.88 -5.13
CA PRO A 303 5.57 22.83 -5.42
C PRO A 303 6.23 21.47 -5.17
N LYS A 304 5.64 20.63 -4.30
CA LYS A 304 6.17 19.30 -3.97
C LYS A 304 5.49 18.15 -4.69
N LEU A 305 4.45 18.40 -5.50
CA LEU A 305 3.77 17.32 -6.22
C LEU A 305 4.75 16.68 -7.21
N GLU A 306 4.87 15.36 -7.11
CA GLU A 306 5.79 14.52 -7.89
C GLU A 306 5.02 13.72 -8.95
N TYR A 307 3.85 13.15 -8.61
CA TYR A 307 3.04 12.39 -9.57
C TYR A 307 1.58 12.18 -9.15
N VAL A 308 0.74 11.87 -10.14
CA VAL A 308 -0.67 11.51 -9.97
C VAL A 308 -0.94 10.14 -10.60
N VAL A 309 -1.64 9.26 -9.86
CA VAL A 309 -2.01 7.90 -10.30
C VAL A 309 -3.51 7.74 -10.39
N ARG A 310 -4.04 7.45 -11.58
CA ARG A 310 -5.48 7.23 -11.80
C ARG A 310 -5.73 6.24 -12.92
N ASN A 311 -6.76 5.41 -12.78
CA ASN A 311 -7.12 4.44 -13.82
C ASN A 311 -5.95 3.55 -14.29
N GLY A 312 -5.05 3.21 -13.35
CA GLY A 312 -3.80 2.50 -13.64
C GLY A 312 -2.74 3.35 -14.35
N GLY A 313 -3.13 4.46 -14.99
CA GLY A 313 -2.27 5.45 -15.61
C GLY A 313 -1.53 6.31 -14.60
N VAL A 314 -0.36 6.85 -15.00
CA VAL A 314 0.34 7.89 -14.23
C VAL A 314 0.81 9.04 -15.07
N LYS A 315 0.76 10.20 -14.41
CA LYS A 315 1.33 11.47 -14.86
C LYS A 315 2.35 11.94 -13.83
N LEU A 316 3.62 12.05 -14.26
CA LEU A 316 4.69 12.64 -13.46
C LEU A 316 4.68 14.16 -13.60
N VAL A 317 5.22 14.85 -12.62
CA VAL A 317 5.45 16.30 -12.68
C VAL A 317 6.88 16.56 -13.15
N ASP A 318 7.01 17.09 -14.36
CA ASP A 318 8.27 17.59 -14.89
C ASP A 318 8.40 19.09 -14.57
N ARG A 319 9.50 19.45 -13.90
CA ARG A 319 9.86 20.83 -13.54
C ARG A 319 11.17 21.29 -14.18
N SER A 320 11.73 20.52 -15.10
CA SER A 320 12.99 20.85 -15.76
C SER A 320 12.85 21.99 -16.79
N GLY A 321 11.63 22.19 -17.31
CA GLY A 321 11.28 23.25 -18.25
C GLY A 321 10.92 24.59 -17.60
N PRO A 322 10.54 25.59 -18.41
CA PRO A 322 10.18 26.93 -17.94
C PRO A 322 8.87 26.97 -17.13
N SER A 323 8.02 25.97 -17.30
CA SER A 323 6.77 25.81 -16.56
C SER A 323 6.61 24.34 -16.14
N PRO A 324 6.19 24.05 -14.90
CA PRO A 324 5.85 22.70 -14.48
C PRO A 324 4.74 22.10 -15.35
N GLN A 325 4.88 20.84 -15.74
CA GLN A 325 3.90 20.15 -16.58
C GLN A 325 3.72 18.69 -16.17
N PHE A 326 2.54 18.15 -16.45
CA PHE A 326 2.29 16.72 -16.34
C PHE A 326 2.81 15.99 -17.57
N VAL A 327 3.64 14.97 -17.37
CA VAL A 327 4.13 14.10 -18.44
C VAL A 327 3.63 12.67 -18.21
N PRO A 328 3.00 12.02 -19.21
CA PRO A 328 2.57 10.62 -19.07
C PRO A 328 3.79 9.71 -18.98
N VAL A 329 3.63 8.56 -18.33
CA VAL A 329 4.68 7.54 -18.34
C VAL A 329 4.40 6.47 -19.39
N GLU A 330 5.44 6.09 -20.12
CA GLU A 330 5.38 4.98 -21.07
C GLU A 330 5.37 3.64 -20.34
N TYR A 331 4.72 2.62 -20.90
CA TYR A 331 4.73 1.25 -20.36
C TYR A 331 5.35 0.27 -21.35
N TYR A 332 6.02 -0.77 -20.87
CA TYR A 332 6.35 -1.94 -21.68
C TYR A 332 5.12 -2.86 -21.80
N SER A 333 4.56 -2.96 -23.01
CA SER A 333 3.63 -4.04 -23.35
C SER A 333 4.43 -5.31 -23.64
N LYS A 334 4.13 -6.42 -22.96
CA LYS A 334 4.72 -7.73 -23.28
C LYS A 334 4.25 -8.32 -24.62
N ASN A 335 3.23 -7.73 -25.24
CA ASN A 335 2.51 -8.33 -26.39
C ASN A 335 2.50 -7.44 -27.64
N THR A 336 3.53 -6.64 -27.89
CA THR A 336 3.73 -6.10 -29.24
C THR A 336 4.79 -6.94 -29.94
N PRO A 337 4.43 -7.80 -30.92
CA PRO A 337 5.42 -8.30 -31.85
C PRO A 337 6.03 -7.07 -32.51
N SER A 338 7.35 -6.95 -32.44
CA SER A 338 8.09 -6.02 -33.28
C SER A 338 7.94 -6.54 -34.70
N TYR A 339 7.13 -5.87 -35.51
CA TYR A 339 7.21 -5.98 -36.96
C TYR A 339 8.19 -4.93 -37.48
#